data_AF-A0A6D2JTE5-F1
#
_entry.id   AF-A0A6D2JTE5-F1
#
_cell.length_a   1.000
_cell.length_b   1.000
_cell.length_c   1.000
_cell.angle_alpha   90.00
_cell.angle_beta   90.00
_cell.angle_gamma   90.00
#
_symmetry.space_group_name_H-M   'P 1'
#
loop_
_entity.id
_entity.type
_entity.pdbx_description
1 polymer ?
#
loop_
_entity_poly.entity_id
_entity_poly.type
_entity_poly.pdbx_seq_one_letter_code
_entity_poly.pdbx_strand_id
1 'polypeptide(L)'
;MNSIRRRSATTKTAETWVCWDMDTCPVPDGHDARLVGPSIESALNKEGYTGPLTITAFGNLKPILRKTPVVHRNLSNSGIHLNHVRGFAEIFDKFLTWTLHNQPPANILFITGRELAQVYSEWFSTLERQGYTILHAKPRGSPQANEKSYLWEHLLLGDCPLYEKSKTNRLRPRATYFCTTCDTCPGQRFVDFAEHLKERPHLERVSIITS
;
A
#
# COMPACT_ATOMS: atom_id res chain seq x y z
N MET A 1 4.45 -45.00 -2.30
CA MET A 1 3.37 -44.50 -1.41
C MET A 1 3.09 -43.05 -1.79
N ASN A 2 1.79 -42.75 -1.96
CA ASN A 2 1.21 -41.67 -2.76
C ASN A 2 1.79 -40.26 -2.51
N SER A 3 2.31 -39.62 -3.56
CA SER A 3 2.53 -38.18 -3.55
C SER A 3 1.17 -37.50 -3.74
N ILE A 4 0.68 -36.89 -2.67
CA ILE A 4 -0.48 -36.01 -2.72
C ILE A 4 -0.01 -34.78 -3.51
N ARG A 5 -0.44 -34.69 -4.76
CA ARG A 5 -0.28 -33.52 -5.62
C ARG A 5 -1.09 -32.39 -4.98
N ARG A 6 -0.50 -31.65 -4.03
CA ARG A 6 -1.06 -30.40 -3.51
C ARG A 6 -1.30 -29.51 -4.73
N ARG A 7 -2.56 -29.19 -5.02
CA ARG A 7 -2.90 -28.14 -5.98
C ARG A 7 -2.33 -26.84 -5.40
N SER A 8 -1.15 -26.44 -5.87
CA SER A 8 -0.57 -25.14 -5.53
C SER A 8 -1.51 -24.07 -6.06
N ALA A 9 -2.00 -23.18 -5.19
CA ALA A 9 -2.63 -21.96 -5.66
C ALA A 9 -1.59 -21.23 -6.52
N THR A 10 -1.98 -20.83 -7.74
CA THR A 10 -1.11 -19.99 -8.57
C THR A 10 -0.98 -18.64 -7.87
N THR A 11 0.20 -18.02 -7.93
CA THR A 11 0.48 -16.70 -7.32
C THR A 11 -0.59 -15.67 -7.69
N LYS A 12 -1.14 -15.76 -8.90
CA LYS A 12 -2.25 -14.95 -9.41
C LYS A 12 -3.55 -15.00 -8.59
N THR A 13 -3.80 -16.03 -7.79
CA THR A 13 -4.99 -16.13 -6.91
C THR A 13 -4.66 -15.96 -5.43
N ALA A 14 -3.39 -15.74 -5.10
CA ALA A 14 -2.92 -15.53 -3.74
C ALA A 14 -3.25 -14.11 -3.23
N GLU A 15 -3.13 -13.92 -1.91
CA GLU A 15 -3.24 -12.60 -1.30
C GLU A 15 -2.21 -11.64 -1.90
N THR A 16 -2.68 -10.44 -2.21
CA THR A 16 -1.86 -9.35 -2.70
C THR A 16 -1.90 -8.20 -1.71
N TRP A 17 -0.72 -7.83 -1.21
CA TRP A 17 -0.57 -6.64 -0.39
C TRP A 17 0.08 -5.52 -1.19
N VAL A 18 -0.56 -4.36 -1.19
CA VAL A 18 -0.05 -3.14 -1.82
C VAL A 18 0.55 -2.27 -0.72
N CYS A 19 1.87 -2.12 -0.78
CA CYS A 19 2.65 -1.26 0.09
C CYS A 19 2.92 0.06 -0.63
N TRP A 20 2.14 1.10 -0.32
CA TRP A 20 2.17 2.37 -1.02
C TRP A 20 2.84 3.48 -0.20
N ASP A 21 4.00 3.94 -0.65
CA ASP A 21 4.73 5.08 -0.09
C ASP A 21 4.20 6.40 -0.70
N MET A 22 3.27 7.06 -0.02
CA MET A 22 2.68 8.33 -0.47
C MET A 22 3.65 9.50 -0.42
N ASP A 23 4.74 9.41 0.35
CA ASP A 23 5.72 10.50 0.42
C ASP A 23 6.49 10.64 -0.89
N THR A 24 6.66 9.53 -1.64
CA THR A 24 7.34 9.51 -2.94
C THR A 24 6.41 9.28 -4.12
N CYS A 25 5.23 8.69 -3.89
CA CYS A 25 4.18 8.49 -4.89
C CYS A 25 2.84 9.09 -4.41
N PRO A 26 2.72 10.43 -4.28
CA PRO A 26 1.43 11.03 -3.92
C PRO A 26 0.38 10.73 -5.00
N VAL A 27 -0.90 10.90 -4.64
CA VAL A 27 -1.98 10.92 -5.64
C VAL A 27 -1.67 12.07 -6.62
N PRO A 28 -1.55 11.81 -7.94
CA PRO A 28 -1.22 12.87 -8.90
C PRO A 28 -2.34 13.92 -8.98
N ASP A 29 -1.97 15.14 -9.33
CA ASP A 29 -2.92 16.25 -9.44
C ASP A 29 -4.05 15.92 -10.44
N GLY A 30 -5.25 16.39 -10.14
CA GLY A 30 -6.45 16.15 -10.94
C GLY A 30 -7.04 14.73 -10.82
N HIS A 31 -6.42 13.80 -10.10
CA HIS A 31 -6.94 12.45 -9.92
C HIS A 31 -7.88 12.36 -8.71
N ASP A 32 -8.99 11.63 -8.86
CA ASP A 32 -9.91 11.36 -7.77
C ASP A 32 -9.37 10.26 -6.85
N ALA A 33 -9.00 10.66 -5.63
CA ALA A 33 -8.52 9.75 -4.59
C ALA A 33 -9.47 8.56 -4.32
N ARG A 34 -10.78 8.70 -4.53
CA ARG A 34 -11.76 7.61 -4.36
C ARG A 34 -11.57 6.48 -5.36
N LEU A 35 -10.93 6.77 -6.49
CA LEU A 35 -10.69 5.83 -7.58
C LEU A 35 -9.35 5.10 -7.44
N VAL A 36 -8.43 5.55 -6.59
CA VAL A 36 -7.10 4.94 -6.44
C VAL A 36 -7.18 3.44 -6.14
N GLY A 37 -7.92 3.04 -5.10
CA GLY A 37 -8.11 1.63 -4.76
C GLY A 37 -8.71 0.81 -5.90
N PRO A 38 -9.88 1.20 -6.44
CA PRO A 38 -10.49 0.55 -7.60
C PRO A 38 -9.58 0.46 -8.84
N SER A 39 -8.78 1.49 -9.13
CA SER A 39 -7.88 1.49 -10.28
C SER A 39 -6.72 0.51 -10.08
N ILE A 40 -6.12 0.46 -8.88
CA ILE A 40 -5.09 -0.54 -8.53
C ILE A 40 -5.68 -1.96 -8.61
N GLU A 41 -6.85 -2.20 -8.03
CA GLU A 41 -7.55 -3.49 -8.10
C GLU A 41 -7.82 -3.88 -9.56
N SER A 42 -8.30 -2.95 -10.38
CA SER A 42 -8.56 -3.21 -11.80
C SER A 42 -7.28 -3.52 -12.58
N ALA A 43 -6.18 -2.83 -12.31
CA ALA A 43 -4.90 -3.08 -12.97
C ALA A 43 -4.35 -4.47 -12.61
N LEU A 44 -4.39 -4.83 -11.32
CA LEU A 44 -3.99 -6.14 -10.83
C LEU A 44 -4.85 -7.26 -11.44
N ASN A 45 -6.17 -7.08 -11.50
CA ASN A 45 -7.09 -8.04 -12.10
C ASN A 45 -6.83 -8.26 -13.61
N LYS A 46 -6.52 -7.19 -14.37
CA LYS A 46 -6.16 -7.30 -15.79
C LYS A 46 -4.91 -8.15 -16.00
N GLU A 47 -3.99 -8.11 -15.05
CA GLU A 47 -2.77 -8.93 -15.01
C GLU A 47 -3.00 -10.32 -14.40
N GLY A 48 -4.24 -10.66 -14.05
CA GLY A 48 -4.66 -11.94 -13.50
C GLY A 48 -4.54 -12.07 -11.98
N TYR A 49 -4.04 -11.06 -11.26
CA TYR A 49 -4.00 -11.04 -9.80
C TYR A 49 -5.41 -10.79 -9.23
N THR A 50 -6.11 -11.87 -8.90
CA THR A 50 -7.54 -11.89 -8.56
C THR A 50 -7.83 -12.39 -7.15
N GLY A 51 -6.78 -12.63 -6.37
CA GLY A 51 -6.89 -13.02 -4.95
C GLY A 51 -7.30 -11.86 -4.03
N PRO A 52 -7.35 -12.10 -2.71
CA PRO A 52 -7.61 -11.05 -1.72
C PRO A 52 -6.64 -9.87 -1.87
N LEU A 53 -7.14 -8.64 -1.76
CA LEU A 53 -6.35 -7.42 -1.94
C LEU A 53 -6.41 -6.56 -0.68
N THR A 54 -5.24 -6.25 -0.13
CA THR A 54 -5.07 -5.31 0.99
C THR A 54 -4.21 -4.15 0.51
N ILE A 55 -4.68 -2.90 0.66
CA ILE A 55 -3.93 -1.70 0.28
C ILE A 55 -3.63 -0.88 1.53
N THR A 56 -2.34 -0.68 1.82
CA THR A 56 -1.89 0.19 2.92
C THR A 56 -1.08 1.35 2.36
N ALA A 57 -1.57 2.56 2.61
CA ALA A 57 -0.90 3.80 2.28
C ALA A 57 -0.10 4.30 3.48
N PHE A 58 1.19 4.44 3.28
CA PHE A 58 2.18 4.91 4.25
C PHE A 58 2.60 6.33 3.92
N GLY A 59 2.83 7.13 4.95
CA GLY A 59 3.55 8.40 4.77
C GLY A 59 3.65 9.22 6.03
N ASN A 60 4.36 10.33 5.91
CA ASN A 60 4.38 11.38 6.93
C ASN A 60 3.07 12.18 6.86
N LEU A 61 2.00 11.59 7.38
CA LEU A 61 0.64 12.12 7.27
C LEU A 61 0.40 13.45 7.98
N LYS A 62 1.23 13.88 8.93
CA LYS A 62 1.02 15.15 9.65
C LYS A 62 1.03 16.38 8.71
N PRO A 63 2.10 16.66 7.94
CA PRO A 63 2.10 17.75 6.96
C PRO A 63 1.11 17.49 5.83
N ILE A 64 0.90 16.23 5.42
CA ILE A 64 0.06 15.93 4.25
C ILE A 64 -1.43 16.11 4.58
N LEU A 65 -1.89 15.70 5.76
CA LEU A 65 -3.25 15.95 6.25
C LEU A 65 -3.56 17.44 6.42
N ARG A 66 -2.55 18.29 6.66
CA ARG A 66 -2.75 19.75 6.68
C ARG A 66 -2.98 20.31 5.28
N LYS A 67 -2.30 19.77 4.28
CA LYS A 67 -2.38 20.25 2.89
C LYS A 67 -3.59 19.69 2.14
N THR A 68 -3.89 18.40 2.32
CA THR A 68 -4.87 17.66 1.51
C THR A 68 -5.76 16.72 2.35
N PRO A 69 -6.45 17.22 3.39
CA PRO A 69 -7.25 16.38 4.29
C PRO A 69 -8.37 15.62 3.56
N VAL A 70 -8.94 16.21 2.50
CA VAL A 70 -10.01 15.62 1.68
C VAL A 70 -9.50 14.39 0.92
N VAL A 71 -8.27 14.44 0.39
CA VAL A 71 -7.65 13.32 -0.35
C VAL A 71 -7.54 12.09 0.57
N HIS A 72 -6.97 12.25 1.76
CA HIS A 72 -6.80 11.12 2.68
C HIS A 72 -8.11 10.57 3.23
N ARG A 73 -9.09 11.44 3.50
CA ARG A 73 -10.44 11.00 3.87
C ARG A 73 -11.04 10.16 2.74
N ASN A 74 -10.92 10.61 1.49
CA ASN A 74 -11.42 9.89 0.32
C ASN A 74 -10.72 8.54 0.12
N LEU A 75 -9.40 8.48 0.33
CA LEU A 75 -8.64 7.21 0.31
C LEU A 75 -9.19 6.24 1.36
N SER A 76 -9.34 6.69 2.61
CA SER A 76 -9.86 5.83 3.68
C SER A 76 -11.30 5.38 3.44
N ASN A 77 -12.16 6.24 2.89
CA ASN A 77 -13.53 5.89 2.51
C ASN A 77 -13.57 4.85 1.37
N SER A 78 -12.51 4.74 0.56
CA SER A 78 -12.39 3.72 -0.47
C SER A 78 -11.93 2.36 0.05
N GLY A 79 -11.58 2.26 1.34
CA GLY A 79 -11.12 1.03 2.00
C GLY A 79 -9.60 0.93 2.18
N ILE A 80 -8.84 1.97 1.80
CA ILE A 80 -7.38 1.99 1.92
C ILE A 80 -6.98 2.25 3.37
N HIS A 81 -6.14 1.39 3.95
CA HIS A 81 -5.57 1.57 5.27
C HIS A 81 -4.57 2.72 5.27
N LEU A 82 -4.59 3.57 6.30
CA LEU A 82 -3.64 4.67 6.45
C LEU A 82 -2.69 4.36 7.60
N ASN A 83 -1.38 4.39 7.33
CA ASN A 83 -0.36 4.22 8.34
C ASN A 83 0.57 5.44 8.37
N HIS A 84 0.57 6.16 9.48
CA HIS A 84 1.53 7.23 9.69
C HIS A 84 2.89 6.65 10.07
N VAL A 85 3.88 6.99 9.25
CA VAL A 85 5.30 6.66 9.43
C VAL A 85 6.15 7.93 9.31
N ARG A 86 7.39 7.86 9.78
CA ARG A 86 8.38 8.95 9.67
C ARG A 86 9.25 8.84 8.42
N GLY A 87 9.29 7.68 7.78
CA GLY A 87 10.04 7.45 6.56
C GLY A 87 10.11 5.99 6.16
N PHE A 88 10.94 5.70 5.14
CA PHE A 88 10.96 4.40 4.48
C PHE A 88 11.43 3.25 5.37
N ALA A 89 12.32 3.48 6.34
CA ALA A 89 12.76 2.43 7.27
C ALA A 89 11.57 1.80 8.01
N GLU A 90 10.62 2.62 8.49
CA GLU A 90 9.41 2.13 9.16
C GLU A 90 8.45 1.42 8.19
N ILE A 91 8.41 1.83 6.91
CA ILE A 91 7.66 1.11 5.87
C ILE A 91 8.27 -0.28 5.66
N PHE A 92 9.60 -0.35 5.59
CA PHE A 92 10.34 -1.60 5.41
C PHE A 92 10.13 -2.55 6.59
N ASP A 93 10.14 -2.05 7.83
CA ASP A 93 9.82 -2.86 9.01
C ASP A 93 8.40 -3.45 8.96
N LYS A 94 7.42 -2.69 8.45
CA LYS A 94 6.05 -3.19 8.25
C LYS A 94 5.98 -4.23 7.13
N PHE A 95 6.78 -4.07 6.09
CA PHE A 95 6.95 -5.10 5.06
C PHE A 95 7.54 -6.39 5.63
N LEU A 96 8.61 -6.31 6.43
CA LEU A 96 9.19 -7.48 7.11
C LEU A 96 8.19 -8.15 8.04
N THR A 97 7.44 -7.33 8.80
CA THR A 97 6.38 -7.85 9.66
C THR A 97 5.31 -8.57 8.84
N TRP A 98 4.92 -8.01 7.69
CA TRP A 98 3.91 -8.61 6.83
C TRP A 98 4.36 -9.96 6.26
N THR A 99 5.61 -10.08 5.79
CA THR A 99 6.15 -11.34 5.24
C THR A 99 6.31 -12.44 6.29
N LEU A 100 6.51 -12.08 7.57
CA LEU A 100 6.50 -13.05 8.67
C LEU A 100 5.11 -13.67 8.88
N HIS A 101 4.04 -12.88 8.72
CA HIS A 101 2.67 -13.33 8.97
C HIS A 101 1.96 -13.92 7.74
N ASN A 102 2.44 -13.62 6.52
CA ASN A 102 1.77 -14.00 5.27
C ASN A 102 2.68 -14.91 4.44
N GLN A 103 2.54 -16.21 4.65
CA GLN A 103 3.36 -17.24 4.00
C GLN A 103 3.05 -17.36 2.49
N PRO A 104 4.03 -17.75 1.65
CA PRO A 104 3.83 -17.90 0.21
C PRO A 104 2.89 -19.09 -0.13
N PRO A 105 2.20 -19.07 -1.29
CA PRO A 105 2.27 -18.03 -2.32
C PRO A 105 1.57 -16.74 -1.87
N ALA A 106 2.22 -15.60 -2.09
CA ALA A 106 1.68 -14.28 -1.80
C ALA A 106 2.32 -13.24 -2.72
N ASN A 107 1.61 -12.15 -3.00
CA ASN A 107 2.09 -11.09 -3.89
C ASN A 107 2.26 -9.78 -3.12
N ILE A 108 3.27 -9.02 -3.49
CA ILE A 108 3.53 -7.70 -2.91
C ILE A 108 3.73 -6.71 -4.03
N LEU A 109 2.93 -5.65 -4.06
CA LEU A 109 3.13 -4.51 -4.95
C LEU A 109 3.69 -3.34 -4.15
N PHE A 110 4.95 -2.98 -4.43
CA PHE A 110 5.55 -1.76 -3.91
C PHE A 110 5.23 -0.57 -4.83
N ILE A 111 4.56 0.45 -4.29
CA ILE A 111 4.34 1.71 -5.00
C ILE A 111 5.23 2.76 -4.33
N THR A 112 6.40 3.02 -4.91
CA THR A 112 7.39 3.97 -4.35
C THR A 112 8.26 4.58 -5.45
N GLY A 113 8.67 5.83 -5.26
CA GLY A 113 9.67 6.50 -6.11
C GLY A 113 11.11 6.15 -5.75
N ARG A 114 11.32 5.30 -4.75
CA ARG A 114 12.64 4.88 -4.26
C ARG A 114 13.17 3.72 -5.08
N GLU A 115 14.50 3.67 -5.21
CA GLU A 115 15.20 2.57 -5.85
C GLU A 115 15.32 1.37 -4.89
N LEU A 116 14.33 0.48 -4.94
CA LEU A 116 14.33 -0.70 -4.07
C LEU A 116 15.11 -1.87 -4.67
N ALA A 117 14.95 -2.11 -5.96
CA ALA A 117 15.46 -3.32 -6.61
C ALA A 117 16.98 -3.43 -6.52
N GLN A 118 17.70 -2.30 -6.64
CA GLN A 118 19.16 -2.30 -6.51
C GLN A 118 19.59 -2.51 -5.05
N VAL A 119 18.98 -1.78 -4.12
CA VAL A 119 19.37 -1.76 -2.70
C VAL A 119 19.00 -3.06 -1.97
N TYR A 120 17.89 -3.69 -2.34
CA TYR A 120 17.33 -4.88 -1.67
C TYR A 120 17.25 -6.12 -2.57
N SER A 121 18.08 -6.17 -3.63
CA SER A 121 18.09 -7.25 -4.63
C SER A 121 18.17 -8.66 -4.04
N GLU A 122 19.08 -8.88 -3.08
CA GLU A 122 19.27 -10.19 -2.42
C GLU A 122 18.05 -10.63 -1.62
N TRP A 123 17.40 -9.68 -0.94
CA TRP A 123 16.19 -9.92 -0.16
C TRP A 123 15.01 -10.28 -1.07
N PHE A 124 14.81 -9.51 -2.14
CA PHE A 124 13.76 -9.80 -3.12
C PHE A 124 13.98 -11.13 -3.80
N SER A 125 15.21 -11.43 -4.22
CA SER A 125 15.56 -12.73 -4.81
C SER A 125 15.28 -13.89 -3.84
N THR A 126 15.50 -13.68 -2.54
CA THR A 126 15.22 -14.71 -1.52
C THR A 126 13.73 -14.95 -1.35
N LEU A 127 12.92 -13.91 -1.31
CA LEU A 127 11.46 -14.02 -1.25
C LEU A 127 10.89 -14.66 -2.53
N GLU A 128 11.39 -14.30 -3.71
CA GLU A 128 10.98 -14.92 -4.97
C GLU A 128 11.26 -16.43 -4.97
N ARG A 129 12.43 -16.86 -4.48
CA ARG A 129 12.74 -18.29 -4.30
C ARG A 129 11.83 -18.99 -3.30
N GLN A 130 11.29 -18.27 -2.31
CA GLN A 130 10.31 -18.80 -1.35
C GLN A 130 8.89 -18.88 -1.94
N GLY A 131 8.64 -18.30 -3.12
CA GLY A 131 7.35 -18.36 -3.81
C GLY A 131 6.52 -17.08 -3.70
N TYR A 132 7.12 -15.96 -3.27
CA TYR A 132 6.48 -14.66 -3.38
C TYR A 132 6.56 -14.13 -4.82
N THR A 133 5.60 -13.30 -5.20
CA THR A 133 5.71 -12.45 -6.40
C THR A 133 5.87 -11.00 -5.99
N ILE A 134 6.95 -10.36 -6.42
CA ILE A 134 7.23 -8.96 -6.10
C ILE A 134 7.00 -8.11 -7.34
N LEU A 135 6.11 -7.13 -7.20
CA LEU A 135 5.73 -6.17 -8.23
C LEU A 135 6.15 -4.78 -7.79
N HIS A 136 6.44 -3.91 -8.76
CA HIS A 136 6.86 -2.54 -8.51
C HIS A 136 6.05 -1.57 -9.36
N ALA A 137 5.66 -0.45 -8.76
CA ALA A 137 5.13 0.72 -9.44
C ALA A 137 5.87 1.96 -8.97
N LYS A 138 6.17 2.85 -9.91
CA LYS A 138 6.99 4.04 -9.65
C LYS A 138 6.47 5.26 -10.42
N PRO A 139 6.69 6.48 -9.92
CA PRO A 139 6.27 7.68 -10.61
C PRO A 139 7.18 7.95 -11.80
N ARG A 140 6.68 8.70 -12.79
CA ARG A 140 7.47 9.13 -13.95
C ARG A 140 8.71 9.90 -13.50
N GLY A 141 9.86 9.62 -14.12
CA GLY A 141 11.13 10.30 -13.82
C GLY A 141 11.94 9.72 -12.65
N SER A 142 11.43 8.70 -11.94
CA SER A 142 12.23 7.93 -10.97
C SER A 142 13.25 7.00 -11.66
N PRO A 143 14.39 6.64 -11.01
CA PRO A 143 15.32 5.62 -11.51
C PRO A 143 14.59 4.32 -11.87
N GLN A 144 15.01 3.64 -12.94
CA GLN A 144 14.32 2.46 -13.46
C GLN A 144 14.61 1.23 -12.59
N ALA A 145 13.62 0.75 -11.82
CA ALA A 145 13.78 -0.42 -10.97
C ALA A 145 13.87 -1.74 -11.79
N ASN A 146 13.02 -1.90 -12.82
CA ASN A 146 13.09 -2.98 -13.81
C ASN A 146 12.21 -2.67 -15.04
N GLU A 147 12.38 -3.38 -16.17
CA GLU A 147 11.52 -3.24 -17.37
C GLU A 147 10.06 -3.62 -17.14
N LYS A 148 9.77 -4.37 -16.06
CA LYS A 148 8.45 -4.88 -15.69
C LYS A 148 7.71 -3.99 -14.68
N SER A 149 8.25 -2.81 -14.36
CA SER A 149 7.65 -1.89 -13.38
C SER A 149 6.43 -1.20 -14.00
N TYR A 150 5.33 -1.16 -13.26
CA TYR A 150 4.20 -0.31 -13.62
C TYR A 150 4.58 1.17 -13.46
N LEU A 151 4.01 2.02 -14.33
CA LEU A 151 3.99 3.44 -14.04
C LEU A 151 2.85 3.73 -13.07
N TRP A 152 3.16 4.40 -11.97
CA TRP A 152 2.19 4.74 -10.92
C TRP A 152 0.97 5.46 -11.51
N GLU A 153 1.22 6.42 -12.39
CA GLU A 153 0.17 7.19 -13.06
C GLU A 153 -0.70 6.28 -13.93
N HIS A 154 -0.09 5.31 -14.62
CA HIS A 154 -0.83 4.37 -15.47
C HIS A 154 -1.68 3.38 -14.69
N LEU A 155 -1.30 3.04 -13.45
CA LEU A 155 -2.16 2.28 -12.55
C LEU A 155 -3.45 3.03 -12.24
N LEU A 156 -3.43 4.36 -12.28
CA LEU A 156 -4.59 5.22 -12.00
C LEU A 156 -5.44 5.52 -13.24
N LEU A 157 -4.84 5.42 -14.44
CA LEU A 157 -5.53 5.61 -15.73
C LEU A 157 -6.49 4.47 -16.09
N GLY A 158 -6.48 3.37 -15.34
CA GLY A 158 -7.25 2.18 -15.68
C GLY A 158 -8.68 2.55 -16.04
N ASP A 159 -9.11 2.22 -17.26
CA ASP A 159 -10.50 2.29 -17.67
C ASP A 159 -11.34 1.62 -16.60
N CYS A 160 -11.93 2.42 -15.73
CA CYS A 160 -12.67 1.94 -14.58
C CYS A 160 -14.16 2.11 -14.95
N PRO A 161 -14.77 1.15 -15.68
CA PRO A 161 -16.23 1.13 -15.81
C PRO A 161 -16.90 0.93 -14.43
N LEU A 162 -16.13 0.75 -13.36
CA LEU A 162 -16.59 0.66 -11.98
C LEU A 162 -16.97 2.00 -11.35
N TYR A 163 -16.87 3.15 -12.04
CA TYR A 163 -17.59 4.34 -11.57
C TYR A 163 -19.09 4.03 -11.40
N GLU A 164 -19.67 3.21 -12.29
CA GLU A 164 -21.06 2.76 -12.18
C GLU A 164 -21.25 1.53 -11.28
N LYS A 165 -20.32 0.56 -11.27
CA LYS A 165 -20.36 -0.61 -10.36
C LYS A 165 -19.93 -0.33 -8.92
N SER A 166 -19.45 0.87 -8.61
CA SER A 166 -19.26 1.36 -7.24
C SER A 166 -20.56 1.27 -6.40
N LYS A 167 -21.73 1.19 -7.05
CA LYS A 167 -23.04 0.91 -6.44
C LYS A 167 -23.33 -0.56 -6.15
N THR A 168 -22.56 -1.52 -6.68
CA THR A 168 -22.80 -2.94 -6.40
C THR A 168 -22.16 -3.32 -5.07
N ASN A 169 -22.98 -3.31 -4.02
CA ASN A 169 -23.05 -4.11 -2.78
C ASN A 169 -21.90 -5.06 -2.34
N ARG A 170 -20.65 -4.88 -2.78
CA ARG A 170 -19.50 -5.48 -2.09
C ARG A 170 -19.26 -4.64 -0.85
N LEU A 171 -19.35 -5.25 0.32
CA LEU A 171 -18.91 -4.67 1.58
C LEU A 171 -17.43 -4.29 1.40
N ARG A 172 -17.15 -3.00 1.17
CA ARG A 172 -15.77 -2.53 1.11
C ARG A 172 -15.15 -2.74 2.49
N PRO A 173 -13.96 -3.34 2.59
CA PRO A 173 -13.26 -3.46 3.85
C PRO A 173 -13.16 -2.09 4.52
N ARG A 174 -13.47 -2.03 5.82
CA ARG A 174 -13.34 -0.77 6.56
C ARG A 174 -11.86 -0.41 6.66
N ALA A 175 -11.51 0.79 6.22
CA ALA A 175 -10.15 1.29 6.41
C ALA A 175 -9.77 1.30 7.89
N THR A 176 -8.52 0.98 8.16
CA THR A 176 -7.91 1.07 9.49
C THR A 176 -6.87 2.18 9.49
N TYR A 177 -6.58 2.70 10.68
CA TYR A 177 -5.66 3.80 10.89
C TYR A 177 -4.63 3.39 11.93
N PHE A 178 -3.36 3.48 11.56
CA PHE A 178 -2.25 3.11 12.43
C PHE A 178 -1.23 4.24 12.51
N CYS A 179 -0.65 4.45 13.68
CA CYS A 179 0.44 5.39 13.89
C CYS A 179 1.66 4.62 14.36
N THR A 180 2.65 4.44 13.49
CA THR A 180 3.88 3.71 13.82
C THR A 180 4.70 4.45 14.88
N THR A 181 4.69 5.78 14.86
CA THR A 181 5.38 6.60 15.88
C THR A 181 4.85 6.39 17.29
N CYS A 182 3.56 6.08 17.45
CA CYS A 182 2.94 5.86 18.76
C CYS A 182 2.68 4.38 19.06
N ASP A 183 2.87 3.50 18.08
CA ASP A 183 2.49 2.09 18.10
C ASP A 183 1.02 1.87 18.52
N THR A 184 0.11 2.64 17.91
CA THR A 184 -1.32 2.64 18.27
C THR A 184 -2.24 2.71 17.06
N CYS A 185 -3.46 2.18 17.22
CA CYS A 185 -4.61 2.46 16.36
C CYS A 185 -5.49 3.54 17.01
N PRO A 186 -5.40 4.82 16.63
CA PRO A 186 -6.02 5.91 17.40
C PRO A 186 -7.55 5.98 17.34
N GLY A 187 -8.20 5.07 16.61
CA GLY A 187 -9.64 4.96 16.52
C GLY A 187 -10.08 4.22 15.28
N GLN A 188 -11.39 4.13 15.09
CA GLN A 188 -11.98 3.49 13.91
C GLN A 188 -12.46 4.51 12.86
N ARG A 189 -12.31 5.81 13.12
CA ARG A 189 -12.70 6.88 12.20
C ARG A 189 -11.47 7.69 11.82
N PHE A 190 -11.51 8.23 10.60
CA PHE A 190 -10.46 9.12 10.11
C PHE A 190 -10.28 10.37 10.99
N VAL A 191 -11.36 10.88 11.59
CA VAL A 191 -11.30 12.05 12.47
C VAL A 191 -10.47 11.77 13.72
N ASP A 192 -10.69 10.64 14.39
CA ASP A 192 -9.93 10.22 15.58
C ASP A 192 -8.43 10.14 15.26
N PHE A 193 -8.11 9.56 14.09
CA PHE A 193 -6.73 9.48 13.61
C PHE A 193 -6.12 10.86 13.29
N ALA A 194 -6.87 11.74 12.64
CA ALA A 194 -6.40 13.08 12.30
C ALA A 194 -6.26 13.99 13.53
N GLU A 195 -7.05 13.77 14.58
CA GLU A 195 -6.92 14.42 15.88
C GLU A 195 -5.68 13.93 16.61
N HIS A 196 -5.47 12.61 16.70
CA HIS A 196 -4.28 12.00 17.29
C HIS A 196 -2.97 12.61 16.76
N LEU A 197 -2.83 12.78 15.45
CA LEU A 197 -1.62 13.34 14.83
C LEU A 197 -1.35 14.82 15.19
N LYS A 198 -2.31 15.49 15.83
CA LYS A 198 -2.20 16.87 16.34
C LYS A 198 -1.96 16.92 17.85
N GLU A 199 -2.16 15.81 18.56
CA GLU A 199 -2.06 15.79 20.02
C GLU A 199 -0.61 15.95 20.48
N ARG A 200 -0.44 16.66 21.60
CA ARG A 200 0.88 16.93 22.19
C ARG A 200 1.73 15.66 22.43
N PRO A 201 1.20 14.55 22.98
CA PRO A 201 2.00 13.32 23.17
C PRO A 201 2.56 12.76 21.86
N HIS A 202 1.79 12.85 20.78
CA HIS A 202 2.27 12.47 19.45
C HIS A 202 3.39 13.41 18.98
N LEU A 203 3.20 14.73 19.12
CA LEU A 203 4.18 15.74 18.71
C LEU A 203 5.51 15.63 19.45
N GLU A 204 5.48 15.29 20.75
CA GLU A 204 6.68 15.07 21.56
C GLU A 204 7.48 13.86 21.06
N ARG A 205 6.81 12.74 20.76
CA ARG A 205 7.47 11.54 20.20
C ARG A 205 8.13 11.78 18.84
N VAL A 206 7.51 12.62 18.01
CA VAL A 206 8.12 13.02 16.73
C VAL A 206 9.40 13.83 16.98
N SER A 207 9.41 14.70 17.99
CA SER A 207 10.52 15.63 18.27
C SER A 207 11.71 14.97 18.99
N ILE A 208 11.45 13.97 19.86
CA ILE A 208 12.48 13.29 20.66
C ILE A 208 13.51 12.54 19.79
N ILE A 209 13.14 12.13 18.57
CA ILE A 209 14.00 11.29 17.72
C ILE A 209 14.67 12.11 16.59
N THR A 210 14.32 13.39 16.44
CA THR A 210 14.96 14.30 15.47
C THR A 210 16.08 15.15 16.09
N SER A 211 16.41 14.91 17.36
CA SER A 211 17.51 15.55 18.10
C SER A 211 18.65 14.55 18.27
#